data_AF-A0A0D2DZ52-F1
#
_entry.id   AF-A0A0D2DZ52-F1
#
_cell.length_a   1.000
_cell.length_b   1.000
_cell.length_c   1.000
_cell.angle_alpha   90.00
_cell.angle_beta   90.00
_cell.angle_gamma   90.00
#
_symmetry.space_group_name_H-M   'P 1'
#
loop_
_entity.id
_entity.type
_entity.pdbx_description
1 polymer ?
#
loop_
_entity_poly.entity_id
_entity_poly.type
_entity_poly.pdbx_seq_one_letter_code
_entity_poly.pdbx_strand_id
1 'polypeptide(L)'
;MDDTKTKKQRIHIEALWIYPLKGASPIRVESALVDTWGLQYDRIYMLVEQDRKQDNMFKSMSQKRYPKVRREQSTPSRTTLVADPASKPGLFSRAWFQLFRSHIDHLSSRSLQMARLVQTIEIGVSGCPESLVVVNKDSEDRVQMALDPEQVLDLTGVEGLSRRFVTMPFYPRPLQCCDMGDSFANFFTTFMRKPCRLVYRDPNREVYGSRPETGSLLWDRVAPRIWNLKRQYRTALTDAAPLHIITSESLSNLCDLSRGHAIAPERFRPNIMLSGCKAWEEESWKLVEVDGVGRIAITSRCPRCGVPDVKLDTGERDREVQPSTILKKFHTTDPSPEWGDRPMFGMWAIHLFQGNRIHFTYHRAFIQRKRRLANVTIPRPR
;
A
#
# COMPACT_ATOMS: atom_id res chain seq x y z
N MET A 1 -6.07 36.52 -23.10
CA MET A 1 -4.82 35.91 -22.61
C MET A 1 -4.79 36.10 -21.11
N ASP A 2 -5.36 35.15 -20.37
CA ASP A 2 -5.37 35.19 -18.91
C ASP A 2 -4.44 34.09 -18.39
N ASP A 3 -3.22 34.51 -18.11
CA ASP A 3 -2.13 33.69 -17.62
C ASP A 3 -2.41 33.39 -16.15
N THR A 4 -3.27 32.39 -15.92
CA THR A 4 -3.56 31.86 -14.58
C THR A 4 -2.30 31.17 -14.06
N LYS A 5 -1.38 31.97 -13.53
CA LYS A 5 -0.21 31.54 -12.75
C LYS A 5 -0.72 30.63 -11.65
N THR A 6 -0.67 29.33 -11.89
CA THR A 6 -1.00 28.31 -10.91
C THR A 6 0.02 28.52 -9.79
N LYS A 7 -0.43 29.05 -8.65
CA LYS A 7 0.43 29.39 -7.52
C LYS A 7 1.09 28.09 -7.02
N LYS A 8 2.32 27.80 -7.50
CA LYS A 8 3.08 26.61 -7.11
C LYS A 8 3.39 26.72 -5.63
N GLN A 9 2.67 25.99 -4.80
CA GLN A 9 2.99 25.86 -3.39
C GLN A 9 4.25 25.01 -3.27
N ARG A 10 5.23 25.52 -2.54
CA ARG A 10 6.48 24.83 -2.26
C ARG A 10 6.31 23.93 -1.04
N ILE A 11 6.73 22.68 -1.18
CA ILE A 11 6.65 21.61 -0.20
C ILE A 11 8.04 20.95 -0.07
N HIS A 12 8.32 20.39 1.10
CA HIS A 12 9.58 19.74 1.43
C HIS A 12 9.41 18.23 1.54
N ILE A 13 10.42 17.46 1.15
CA ILE A 13 10.48 16.02 1.41
C ILE A 13 11.17 15.82 2.75
N GLU A 14 10.47 15.30 3.75
CA GLU A 14 11.04 15.15 5.10
C GLU A 14 11.67 13.77 5.33
N ALA A 15 11.13 12.75 4.66
CA ALA A 15 11.60 11.39 4.82
C ALA A 15 11.21 10.51 3.63
N LEU A 16 12.06 9.52 3.38
CA LEU A 16 11.84 8.44 2.43
C LEU A 16 12.00 7.10 3.14
N TRP A 17 11.11 6.16 2.85
CA TRP A 17 11.20 4.79 3.32
C TRP A 17 10.92 3.78 2.21
N ILE A 18 11.62 2.65 2.31
CA ILE A 18 11.35 1.45 1.53
C ILE A 18 11.05 0.27 2.47
N TYR A 19 10.30 -0.70 1.97
CA TYR A 19 9.90 -1.89 2.70
C TYR A 19 10.14 -3.16 1.87
N PRO A 20 11.39 -3.60 1.66
CA PRO A 20 11.70 -4.73 0.78
C PRO A 20 10.88 -5.99 1.07
N LEU A 21 10.82 -6.42 2.33
CA LEU A 21 9.85 -7.40 2.80
C LEU A 21 8.56 -6.70 3.28
N LYS A 22 7.46 -6.98 2.58
CA LYS A 22 6.14 -6.46 2.93
C LYS A 22 5.73 -6.94 4.33
N GLY A 23 5.36 -5.99 5.18
CA GLY A 23 4.95 -6.21 6.57
C GLY A 23 6.06 -6.02 7.60
N ALA A 24 7.33 -6.13 7.19
CA ALA A 24 8.48 -5.90 8.08
C ALA A 24 8.74 -4.42 8.35
N SER A 25 9.66 -4.14 9.29
CA SER A 25 10.03 -2.78 9.69
C SER A 25 10.63 -1.98 8.52
N PRO A 26 10.40 -0.65 8.46
CA PRO A 26 10.93 0.18 7.36
C PRO A 26 12.45 0.24 7.34
N ILE A 27 12.98 0.54 6.16
CA ILE A 27 14.34 1.09 5.99
C ILE A 27 14.17 2.56 5.61
N ARG A 28 14.64 3.47 6.46
CA ARG A 28 14.72 4.90 6.12
C ARG A 28 15.94 5.12 5.23
N VAL A 29 15.76 5.86 4.13
CA VAL A 29 16.82 6.11 3.16
C VAL A 29 16.97 7.60 2.90
N GLU A 30 18.20 8.02 2.57
CA GLU A 30 18.43 9.42 2.19
C GLU A 30 17.96 9.73 0.78
N SER A 31 18.00 8.70 -0.06
CA SER A 31 17.56 8.78 -1.43
C SER A 31 17.09 7.42 -1.94
N ALA A 32 16.21 7.45 -2.93
CA ALA A 32 15.72 6.24 -3.59
C ALA A 32 15.63 6.48 -5.10
N LEU A 33 16.16 5.54 -5.88
CA LEU A 33 15.91 5.49 -7.32
C LEU A 33 14.44 5.15 -7.55
N VAL A 34 13.81 5.77 -8.55
CA VAL A 34 12.47 5.42 -9.00
C VAL A 34 12.57 4.55 -10.24
N ASP A 35 12.20 3.28 -10.11
CA ASP A 35 12.18 2.31 -11.20
C ASP A 35 10.75 2.14 -11.76
N THR A 36 10.52 1.10 -12.54
CA THR A 36 9.19 0.79 -13.12
C THR A 36 8.13 0.42 -12.08
N TRP A 37 8.56 0.01 -10.88
CA TRP A 37 7.74 -0.59 -9.82
C TRP A 37 7.43 0.38 -8.66
N GLY A 38 8.11 1.52 -8.61
CA GLY A 38 8.01 2.52 -7.54
C GLY A 38 9.39 2.97 -7.06
N LEU A 39 9.55 3.14 -5.75
CA LEU A 39 10.90 3.27 -5.18
C LEU A 39 11.61 1.92 -5.28
N GLN A 40 12.85 1.93 -5.75
CA GLN A 40 13.66 0.73 -5.93
C GLN A 40 13.70 -0.10 -4.64
N TYR A 41 13.55 -1.41 -4.80
CA TYR A 41 13.47 -2.42 -3.72
C TYR A 41 12.22 -2.33 -2.83
N ASP A 42 11.27 -1.43 -3.06
CA ASP A 42 10.08 -1.37 -2.22
C ASP A 42 9.11 -2.54 -2.48
N ARG A 43 8.79 -3.30 -1.41
CA ARG A 43 7.80 -4.38 -1.39
C ARG A 43 8.02 -5.43 -2.49
N ILE A 44 9.27 -5.79 -2.74
CA ILE A 44 9.64 -6.82 -3.71
C ILE A 44 9.40 -8.25 -3.17
N TYR A 45 9.38 -8.43 -1.85
CA TYR A 45 9.12 -9.69 -1.17
C TYR A 45 7.87 -9.66 -0.31
N MET A 46 7.26 -10.84 -0.12
CA MET A 46 6.10 -11.02 0.74
C MET A 46 6.02 -12.44 1.27
N LEU A 47 5.51 -12.61 2.49
CA LEU A 47 5.14 -13.93 3.00
C LEU A 47 3.73 -14.30 2.56
N VAL A 48 3.55 -15.56 2.18
CA VAL A 48 2.26 -16.12 1.77
C VAL A 48 1.95 -17.42 2.50
N GLU A 49 0.68 -17.69 2.72
CA GLU A 49 0.14 -18.92 3.30
C GLU A 49 -0.79 -19.60 2.29
N GLN A 50 -0.76 -20.93 2.27
CA GLN A 50 -1.59 -21.72 1.37
C GLN A 50 -3.07 -21.53 1.70
N ASP A 51 -3.89 -21.35 0.66
CA ASP A 51 -5.34 -21.30 0.79
C ASP A 51 -5.86 -22.68 1.16
N ARG A 52 -6.45 -22.81 2.36
CA ARG A 52 -7.07 -24.05 2.83
C ARG A 52 -8.15 -24.60 1.90
N LYS A 53 -8.71 -23.77 1.01
CA LYS A 53 -9.82 -24.15 0.11
C LYS A 53 -9.40 -24.47 -1.31
N GLN A 54 -8.21 -24.04 -1.73
CA GLN A 54 -7.78 -24.14 -3.12
C GLN A 54 -6.33 -24.58 -3.13
N ASP A 55 -6.09 -25.76 -3.71
CA ASP A 55 -4.75 -26.26 -3.85
C ASP A 55 -3.91 -25.34 -4.76
N ASN A 56 -2.63 -25.19 -4.44
CA ASN A 56 -1.69 -24.28 -5.10
C ASN A 56 -2.06 -22.78 -5.14
N MET A 57 -3.13 -22.36 -4.48
CA MET A 57 -3.48 -20.95 -4.29
C MET A 57 -2.93 -20.45 -2.95
N PHE A 58 -2.36 -19.26 -2.95
CA PHE A 58 -1.77 -18.65 -1.76
C PHE A 58 -2.40 -17.28 -1.47
N LYS A 59 -2.40 -16.90 -0.19
CA LYS A 59 -2.87 -15.61 0.31
C LYS A 59 -1.72 -14.91 0.99
N SER A 60 -1.61 -13.61 0.79
CA SER A 60 -0.60 -12.85 1.52
C SER A 60 -0.91 -12.83 3.01
N MET A 61 0.15 -13.04 3.79
CA MET A 61 0.13 -13.10 5.24
C MET A 61 -0.13 -11.74 5.88
N SER A 62 0.18 -10.66 5.15
CA SER A 62 -0.12 -9.29 5.57
C SER A 62 -1.55 -8.87 5.20
N GLN A 63 -2.35 -9.76 4.60
CA GLN A 63 -3.74 -9.45 4.28
C GLN A 63 -4.64 -9.68 5.49
N LYS A 64 -5.51 -8.70 5.75
CA LYS A 64 -6.79 -8.95 6.42
C LYS A 64 -7.91 -8.91 5.38
N ARG A 65 -8.89 -9.80 5.56
CA ARG A 65 -10.09 -9.89 4.71
C ARG A 65 -10.81 -8.54 4.66
N TYR A 66 -10.82 -7.93 3.49
CA TYR A 66 -11.88 -6.99 3.14
C TYR A 66 -13.11 -7.83 2.75
N PRO A 67 -14.35 -7.37 3.02
CA PRO A 67 -15.55 -8.07 2.55
C PRO A 67 -15.38 -8.37 1.06
N LYS A 68 -15.67 -9.62 0.68
CA LYS A 68 -15.46 -10.11 -0.69
C LYS A 68 -16.14 -9.14 -1.66
N VAL A 69 -15.43 -8.72 -2.70
CA VAL A 69 -16.05 -8.27 -3.94
C VAL A 69 -17.01 -9.37 -4.36
N ARG A 70 -18.31 -9.08 -4.43
CA ARG A 70 -19.27 -10.00 -5.00
C ARG A 70 -18.86 -10.19 -6.45
N ARG A 71 -18.42 -11.39 -6.79
CA ARG A 71 -18.01 -11.77 -8.15
C ARG A 71 -19.30 -11.89 -8.95
N GLU A 72 -19.86 -10.77 -9.41
CA GLU A 72 -20.87 -10.83 -10.47
C GLU A 72 -20.12 -11.12 -11.76
N GLN A 73 -20.02 -12.41 -12.08
CA GLN A 73 -19.83 -12.85 -13.44
C GLN A 73 -21.05 -12.39 -14.22
N SER A 74 -20.98 -11.23 -14.84
CA SER A 74 -21.97 -10.79 -15.80
C SER A 74 -21.75 -11.56 -17.10
N THR A 75 -22.36 -12.73 -17.24
CA THR A 75 -22.78 -13.23 -18.55
C THR A 75 -23.88 -12.32 -19.07
N PRO A 76 -23.82 -11.86 -20.35
CA PRO A 76 -24.83 -11.00 -20.90
C PRO A 76 -26.05 -11.85 -21.30
N SER A 77 -26.99 -12.00 -20.38
CA SER A 77 -28.31 -12.52 -20.70
C SER A 77 -29.33 -11.43 -20.42
N ARG A 78 -29.82 -10.80 -21.50
CA ARG A 78 -31.10 -10.09 -21.51
C ARG A 78 -32.14 -10.97 -20.81
N THR A 79 -32.79 -10.46 -19.76
CA THR A 79 -34.25 -10.51 -19.55
C THR A 79 -34.55 -9.74 -18.26
N THR A 80 -35.35 -8.69 -18.40
CA THR A 80 -36.01 -7.92 -17.34
C THR A 80 -36.71 -8.86 -16.36
N LEU A 81 -36.67 -8.62 -15.04
CA LEU A 81 -37.79 -8.90 -14.13
C LEU A 81 -37.60 -8.24 -12.73
N VAL A 82 -38.46 -7.26 -12.50
CA VAL A 82 -39.21 -6.82 -11.30
C VAL A 82 -38.79 -7.34 -9.91
N ALA A 83 -38.78 -6.41 -8.95
CA ALA A 83 -38.51 -6.58 -7.52
C ALA A 83 -39.57 -7.41 -6.77
N ASP A 84 -39.11 -8.18 -5.77
CA ASP A 84 -39.95 -8.77 -4.72
C ASP A 84 -39.46 -8.28 -3.33
N PRO A 85 -40.28 -7.53 -2.56
CA PRO A 85 -39.91 -6.98 -1.27
C PRO A 85 -40.40 -7.88 -0.11
N ALA A 86 -39.76 -9.03 0.12
CA ALA A 86 -40.04 -9.82 1.32
C ALA A 86 -38.90 -10.77 1.73
N SER A 87 -37.94 -10.30 2.52
CA SER A 87 -37.29 -11.15 3.53
C SER A 87 -36.64 -10.33 4.66
N LYS A 88 -37.10 -10.57 5.90
CA LYS A 88 -36.61 -9.92 7.12
C LYS A 88 -35.22 -10.47 7.52
N PRO A 89 -34.32 -9.68 8.12
CA PRO A 89 -33.02 -10.16 8.58
C PRO A 89 -33.15 -10.95 9.89
N GLY A 90 -32.61 -12.17 9.92
CA GLY A 90 -32.56 -13.04 11.09
C GLY A 90 -31.60 -12.53 12.17
N LEU A 91 -32.03 -12.65 13.44
CA LEU A 91 -31.26 -12.33 14.64
C LEU A 91 -29.97 -13.18 14.73
N PHE A 92 -28.80 -12.55 14.66
CA PHE A 92 -27.55 -13.14 15.16
C PHE A 92 -27.34 -12.73 16.62
N SER A 93 -27.18 -13.70 17.51
CA SER A 93 -27.01 -13.47 18.95
C SER A 93 -25.66 -12.81 19.28
N ARG A 94 -25.65 -11.92 20.27
CA ARG A 94 -24.46 -11.20 20.78
C ARG A 94 -23.29 -12.13 21.16
N ALA A 95 -23.57 -13.37 21.56
CA ALA A 95 -22.56 -14.37 21.90
C ALA A 95 -21.75 -14.83 20.67
N TRP A 96 -22.39 -14.92 19.50
CA TRP A 96 -21.70 -15.23 18.24
C TRP A 96 -20.76 -14.08 17.83
N PHE A 97 -21.19 -12.83 18.01
CA PHE A 97 -20.32 -11.66 17.80
C PHE A 97 -19.13 -11.60 18.76
N GLN A 98 -19.27 -12.03 20.01
CA GLN A 98 -18.16 -12.08 20.98
C GLN A 98 -17.14 -13.18 20.67
N LEU A 99 -17.60 -14.39 20.32
CA LEU A 99 -16.73 -15.49 19.89
C LEU A 99 -16.06 -15.22 18.53
N PHE A 100 -16.73 -14.52 17.61
CA PHE A 100 -16.14 -14.09 16.35
C PHE A 100 -15.08 -13.00 16.54
N ARG A 101 -15.25 -12.13 17.55
CA ARG A 101 -14.25 -11.10 17.91
C ARG A 101 -12.97 -11.73 18.47
N SER A 102 -13.07 -12.69 19.38
CA SER A 102 -11.89 -13.36 19.96
C SER A 102 -11.10 -14.17 18.91
N HIS A 103 -11.79 -14.80 17.96
CA HIS A 103 -11.15 -15.53 16.86
C HIS A 103 -10.47 -14.60 15.82
N ILE A 104 -11.06 -13.41 15.57
CA ILE A 104 -10.42 -12.38 14.74
C ILE A 104 -9.20 -11.79 15.45
N ASP A 105 -9.26 -11.57 16.77
CA ASP A 105 -8.13 -11.02 17.53
C ASP A 105 -6.94 -12.00 17.52
N HIS A 106 -7.17 -13.31 17.63
CA HIS A 106 -6.10 -14.32 17.63
C HIS A 106 -5.43 -14.57 16.27
N LEU A 107 -6.19 -14.54 15.16
CA LEU A 107 -5.62 -14.63 13.81
C LEU A 107 -4.95 -13.32 13.38
N SER A 108 -5.34 -12.20 13.98
CA SER A 108 -4.78 -10.89 13.71
C SER A 108 -3.46 -10.61 14.41
N SER A 109 -3.15 -11.26 15.54
CA SER A 109 -1.92 -10.99 16.28
C SER A 109 -0.65 -11.52 15.60
N ARG A 110 -0.76 -12.62 14.84
CA ARG A 110 0.42 -13.28 14.24
C ARG A 110 0.92 -12.59 12.97
N SER A 111 0.04 -12.10 12.10
CA SER A 111 0.42 -11.31 10.91
C SER A 111 1.14 -9.99 11.27
N LEU A 112 0.96 -9.51 12.49
CA LEU A 112 1.58 -8.29 13.00
C LEU A 112 2.98 -8.50 13.58
N GLN A 113 3.36 -9.77 13.83
CA GLN A 113 4.71 -10.15 14.25
C GLN A 113 5.77 -9.72 13.23
N MET A 114 5.39 -9.56 11.96
CA MET A 114 6.29 -9.05 10.92
C MET A 114 6.98 -7.74 11.33
N ALA A 115 6.36 -6.88 12.14
CA ALA A 115 6.99 -5.65 12.63
C ALA A 115 8.31 -5.91 13.40
N ARG A 116 8.46 -7.09 14.01
CA ARG A 116 9.65 -7.53 14.75
C ARG A 116 10.82 -7.95 13.84
N LEU A 117 10.58 -8.07 12.53
CA LEU A 117 11.62 -8.29 11.55
C LEU A 117 12.25 -6.95 11.17
N VAL A 118 13.51 -6.77 11.58
CA VAL A 118 14.34 -5.62 11.21
C VAL A 118 14.99 -5.93 9.88
N GLN A 119 15.00 -4.95 8.99
CA GLN A 119 15.55 -5.09 7.65
C GLN A 119 16.73 -4.13 7.49
N THR A 120 17.82 -4.60 6.91
CA THR A 120 18.97 -3.79 6.51
C THR A 120 19.38 -4.13 5.10
N ILE A 121 19.93 -3.15 4.39
CA ILE A 121 20.55 -3.36 3.09
C ILE A 121 22.06 -3.42 3.32
N GLU A 122 22.67 -4.52 2.93
CA GLU A 122 24.12 -4.64 2.89
C GLU A 122 24.65 -4.05 1.59
N ILE A 123 25.69 -3.25 1.75
CA ILE A 123 26.41 -2.60 0.66
C ILE A 123 27.63 -3.45 0.34
N GLY A 124 27.73 -3.85 -0.93
CA GLY A 124 28.85 -4.63 -1.43
C GLY A 124 30.15 -3.84 -1.54
N VAL A 125 31.21 -4.53 -1.95
CA VAL A 125 32.56 -3.94 -2.12
C VAL A 125 32.56 -2.80 -3.16
N SER A 126 31.64 -2.84 -4.12
CA SER A 126 31.45 -1.80 -5.14
C SER A 126 30.75 -0.54 -4.63
N GLY A 127 30.30 -0.51 -3.37
CA GLY A 127 29.48 0.57 -2.83
C GLY A 127 28.01 0.49 -3.27
N CYS A 128 27.60 -0.57 -4.00
CA CYS A 128 26.22 -0.78 -4.42
C CYS A 128 25.46 -1.70 -3.44
N PRO A 129 24.13 -1.50 -3.27
CA PRO A 129 23.27 -2.45 -2.57
C PRO A 129 23.34 -3.86 -3.19
N GLU A 130 23.72 -4.87 -2.40
CA GLU A 130 23.81 -6.26 -2.88
C GLU A 130 22.68 -7.13 -2.32
N SER A 131 22.46 -7.07 -1.01
CA SER A 131 21.52 -7.97 -0.34
C SER A 131 20.69 -7.32 0.74
N LEU A 132 19.52 -7.90 0.94
CA LEU A 132 18.60 -7.62 2.03
C LEU A 132 18.89 -8.60 3.16
N VAL A 133 19.26 -8.09 4.33
CA VAL A 133 19.35 -8.88 5.56
C VAL A 133 18.11 -8.62 6.39
N VAL A 134 17.46 -9.69 6.83
CA VAL A 134 16.31 -9.64 7.73
C VAL A 134 16.65 -10.37 9.02
N VAL A 135 16.53 -9.67 10.13
CA VAL A 135 16.86 -10.16 11.48
C VAL A 135 15.60 -10.21 12.32
N ASN A 136 15.38 -11.33 13.00
CA ASN A 136 14.39 -11.42 14.07
C ASN A 136 14.92 -10.73 15.33
N LYS A 137 14.27 -9.66 15.77
CA LYS A 137 14.67 -8.88 16.96
C LYS A 137 14.77 -9.71 18.25
N ASP A 138 14.05 -10.84 18.33
CA ASP A 138 13.97 -11.62 19.57
C ASP A 138 15.02 -12.71 19.73
N SER A 139 15.46 -13.28 18.61
CA SER A 139 16.38 -14.41 18.60
C SER A 139 17.71 -14.11 17.92
N GLU A 140 17.83 -12.92 17.31
CA GLU A 140 18.97 -12.53 16.45
C GLU A 140 19.17 -13.42 15.20
N ASP A 141 18.29 -14.40 14.98
CA ASP A 141 18.28 -15.21 13.77
C ASP A 141 18.12 -14.30 12.56
N ARG A 142 18.95 -14.55 11.54
CA ARG A 142 18.98 -13.74 10.33
C ARG A 142 18.87 -14.56 9.07
N VAL A 143 18.34 -13.93 8.03
CA VAL A 143 18.30 -14.46 6.68
C VAL A 143 18.71 -13.39 5.68
N GLN A 144 19.50 -13.77 4.68
CA GLN A 144 20.01 -12.88 3.64
C GLN A 144 19.36 -13.26 2.32
N MET A 145 18.79 -12.27 1.63
CA MET A 145 18.08 -12.42 0.36
C MET A 145 18.68 -11.46 -0.68
N ALA A 146 18.70 -11.85 -1.94
CA ALA A 146 19.12 -10.94 -3.02
C ALA A 146 18.14 -9.75 -3.15
N LEU A 147 18.65 -8.54 -3.40
CA LEU A 147 17.80 -7.38 -3.68
C LEU A 147 17.25 -7.38 -5.11
N ASP A 148 18.00 -7.99 -6.04
CA ASP A 148 17.58 -8.22 -7.42
C ASP A 148 17.73 -9.70 -7.81
N PRO A 149 16.78 -10.56 -7.40
CA PRO A 149 16.75 -11.95 -7.83
C PRO A 149 16.62 -12.11 -9.34
N GLU A 150 16.11 -11.12 -10.08
CA GLU A 150 15.98 -11.21 -11.54
C GLU A 150 17.37 -11.26 -12.20
N GLN A 151 18.33 -10.49 -11.68
CA GLN A 151 19.72 -10.52 -12.14
C GLN A 151 20.49 -11.75 -11.64
N VAL A 152 20.21 -12.24 -10.43
CA VAL A 152 20.96 -13.33 -9.80
C VAL A 152 20.47 -14.72 -10.24
N LEU A 153 19.17 -14.87 -10.52
CA LEU A 153 18.54 -16.17 -10.79
C LEU A 153 18.10 -16.35 -12.25
N ASP A 154 18.43 -15.43 -13.16
CA ASP A 154 17.95 -15.40 -14.56
C ASP A 154 16.46 -15.79 -14.64
N LEU A 155 15.59 -15.00 -14.01
CA LEU A 155 14.16 -15.33 -13.89
C LEU A 155 13.41 -15.34 -15.23
N THR A 156 14.09 -14.97 -16.33
CA THR A 156 13.62 -14.99 -17.73
C THR A 156 14.05 -16.29 -18.43
N GLY A 157 13.24 -17.35 -18.29
CA GLY A 157 13.41 -18.57 -19.10
C GLY A 157 13.68 -19.86 -18.32
N VAL A 158 13.78 -19.80 -16.98
CA VAL A 158 13.88 -21.02 -16.17
C VAL A 158 12.51 -21.69 -16.06
N GLU A 159 12.25 -22.65 -16.95
CA GLU A 159 11.31 -23.75 -16.69
C GLU A 159 11.81 -24.48 -15.42
N GLY A 160 11.16 -24.25 -14.27
CA GLY A 160 11.53 -24.91 -13.01
C GLY A 160 11.45 -24.05 -11.76
N LEU A 161 11.36 -22.72 -11.87
CA LEU A 161 11.02 -21.89 -10.71
C LEU A 161 9.57 -22.16 -10.31
N SER A 162 9.37 -22.66 -9.10
CA SER A 162 8.04 -22.91 -8.55
C SER A 162 7.25 -21.60 -8.49
N ARG A 163 6.43 -21.30 -9.50
CA ARG A 163 5.55 -20.13 -9.47
C ARG A 163 4.35 -20.42 -8.57
N ARG A 164 3.97 -19.46 -7.74
CA ARG A 164 2.79 -19.56 -6.87
C ARG A 164 1.76 -18.52 -7.27
N PHE A 165 0.49 -18.95 -7.35
CA PHE A 165 -0.62 -18.03 -7.54
C PHE A 165 -0.97 -17.38 -6.21
N VAL A 166 -0.82 -16.05 -6.14
CA VAL A 166 -1.04 -15.28 -4.92
C VAL A 166 -2.18 -14.29 -5.14
N THR A 167 -3.23 -14.37 -4.35
CA THR A 167 -4.30 -13.36 -4.37
C THR A 167 -3.88 -12.09 -3.62
N MET A 168 -4.32 -10.90 -4.04
CA MET A 168 -4.09 -9.59 -3.36
C MET A 168 -5.41 -8.83 -3.12
N PRO A 169 -5.55 -8.02 -2.05
CA PRO A 169 -6.86 -7.49 -1.63
C PRO A 169 -7.55 -6.57 -2.65
N PHE A 170 -6.76 -5.77 -3.38
CA PHE A 170 -7.25 -4.81 -4.39
C PHE A 170 -6.86 -5.22 -5.81
N TYR A 171 -6.45 -6.46 -6.01
CA TYR A 171 -6.05 -6.95 -7.32
C TYR A 171 -7.01 -8.08 -7.76
N PRO A 172 -7.73 -7.90 -8.88
CA PRO A 172 -8.83 -8.80 -9.25
C PRO A 172 -8.35 -10.16 -9.78
N ARG A 173 -7.07 -10.27 -10.15
CA ARG A 173 -6.46 -11.49 -10.69
C ARG A 173 -5.44 -12.02 -9.69
N PRO A 174 -5.22 -13.34 -9.59
CA PRO A 174 -4.04 -13.86 -8.89
C PRO A 174 -2.75 -13.36 -9.55
N LEU A 175 -1.72 -13.12 -8.74
CA LEU A 175 -0.36 -12.80 -9.15
C LEU A 175 0.45 -14.08 -9.31
N GLN A 176 1.36 -14.11 -10.28
CA GLN A 176 2.28 -15.23 -10.50
C GLN A 176 3.65 -14.91 -9.89
N CYS A 177 3.76 -15.07 -8.58
CA CYS A 177 4.97 -14.75 -7.82
C CYS A 177 5.99 -15.91 -7.89
N CYS A 178 7.28 -15.60 -7.82
CA CYS A 178 8.33 -16.62 -7.70
C CYS A 178 8.41 -17.11 -6.25
N ASP A 179 8.38 -18.42 -6.04
CA ASP A 179 8.75 -19.03 -4.75
C ASP A 179 10.25 -18.96 -4.56
N MET A 180 10.70 -18.51 -3.38
CA MET A 180 12.12 -18.36 -3.10
C MET A 180 12.78 -19.65 -2.60
N GLY A 181 12.00 -20.70 -2.33
CA GLY A 181 12.52 -22.02 -1.94
C GLY A 181 12.42 -22.33 -0.44
N ASP A 182 12.72 -23.58 -0.11
CA ASP A 182 12.42 -24.16 1.21
C ASP A 182 13.31 -23.61 2.33
N SER A 183 14.54 -23.20 2.03
CA SER A 183 15.43 -22.56 3.01
C SER A 183 14.78 -21.30 3.61
N PHE A 184 14.29 -20.39 2.77
CA PHE A 184 13.58 -19.20 3.23
C PHE A 184 12.24 -19.57 3.88
N ALA A 185 11.49 -20.53 3.30
CA ALA A 185 10.23 -20.97 3.87
C ALA A 185 10.40 -21.52 5.30
N ASN A 186 11.46 -22.26 5.57
CA ASN A 186 11.78 -22.80 6.89
C ASN A 186 12.05 -21.68 7.90
N PHE A 187 12.91 -20.71 7.55
CA PHE A 187 13.18 -19.55 8.41
C PHE A 187 11.88 -18.82 8.80
N PHE A 188 11.06 -18.45 7.81
CA PHE A 188 9.84 -17.70 8.08
C PHE A 188 8.74 -18.54 8.73
N THR A 189 8.67 -19.85 8.46
CA THR A 189 7.72 -20.75 9.11
C THR A 189 8.02 -20.87 10.61
N THR A 190 9.30 -20.98 10.97
CA THR A 190 9.74 -20.97 12.37
C THR A 190 9.39 -19.64 13.04
N PHE A 191 9.73 -18.51 12.40
CA PHE A 191 9.41 -17.19 12.92
C PHE A 191 7.90 -16.96 13.10
N MET A 192 7.10 -17.22 12.07
CA MET A 192 5.64 -17.01 12.08
C MET A 192 4.89 -18.05 12.91
N ARG A 193 5.55 -19.16 13.28
CA ARG A 193 4.96 -20.35 13.92
C ARG A 193 3.74 -20.88 13.15
N LYS A 194 3.83 -20.83 11.83
CA LYS A 194 2.86 -21.40 10.89
C LYS A 194 3.47 -21.59 9.50
N PRO A 195 3.03 -22.60 8.74
CA PRO A 195 3.53 -22.83 7.38
C PRO A 195 3.34 -21.59 6.51
N CYS A 196 4.45 -21.06 6.00
CA CYS A 196 4.44 -19.95 5.06
C CYS A 196 5.64 -20.02 4.13
N ARG A 197 5.51 -19.33 3.00
CA ARG A 197 6.56 -19.27 1.98
C ARG A 197 6.90 -17.81 1.67
N LEU A 198 8.16 -17.57 1.36
CA LEU A 198 8.62 -16.30 0.83
C LEU A 198 8.40 -16.30 -0.68
N VAL A 199 7.79 -15.23 -1.19
CA VAL A 199 7.66 -15.03 -2.63
C VAL A 199 8.24 -13.69 -3.06
N TYR A 200 8.84 -13.69 -4.25
CA TYR A 200 9.27 -12.49 -4.97
C TYR A 200 8.21 -12.05 -5.97
N ARG A 201 8.11 -10.74 -6.18
CA ARG A 201 7.08 -10.07 -6.98
C ARG A 201 6.85 -10.72 -8.36
N ASP A 202 5.60 -10.63 -8.82
CA ASP A 202 5.23 -10.98 -10.19
C ASP A 202 5.85 -9.94 -11.16
N PRO A 203 6.71 -10.36 -12.11
CA PRO A 203 7.39 -9.46 -13.04
C PRO A 203 6.42 -8.77 -14.01
N ASN A 204 5.16 -9.20 -14.08
CA ASN A 204 4.12 -8.67 -14.96
C ASN A 204 2.96 -7.98 -14.26
N ARG A 205 3.09 -7.66 -12.96
CA ARG A 205 2.03 -6.98 -12.23
C ARG A 205 1.86 -5.52 -12.65
N GLU A 206 0.71 -5.23 -13.24
CA GLU A 206 0.27 -3.87 -13.57
C GLU A 206 -0.37 -3.17 -12.35
N VAL A 207 -0.31 -1.84 -12.33
CA VAL A 207 -1.11 -1.03 -11.39
C VAL A 207 -2.61 -1.21 -11.68
N TYR A 208 -3.41 -1.37 -10.63
CA TYR A 208 -4.86 -1.44 -10.73
C TYR A 208 -5.49 -0.05 -10.50
N GLY A 209 -6.46 0.33 -11.34
CA GLY A 209 -7.24 1.56 -11.18
C GLY A 209 -7.38 2.39 -12.46
N SER A 210 -8.16 3.47 -12.35
CA SER A 210 -8.37 4.45 -13.42
C SER A 210 -7.11 5.29 -13.67
N ARG A 211 -6.99 5.85 -14.88
CA ARG A 211 -5.88 6.73 -15.27
C ARG A 211 -5.71 7.89 -14.28
N PRO A 212 -4.48 8.20 -13.82
CA PRO A 212 -4.24 9.42 -13.06
C PRO A 212 -4.46 10.64 -13.94
N GLU A 213 -5.18 11.64 -13.44
CA GLU A 213 -5.35 12.89 -14.17
C GLU A 213 -4.01 13.65 -14.24
N THR A 214 -3.55 14.00 -15.45
CA THR A 214 -2.19 14.56 -15.66
C THR A 214 -2.13 16.09 -15.59
N GLY A 215 -3.28 16.76 -15.47
CA GLY A 215 -3.33 18.19 -15.20
C GLY A 215 -3.05 19.08 -16.41
N SER A 216 -2.76 18.49 -17.57
CA SER A 216 -2.71 19.15 -18.86
C SER A 216 -3.97 18.83 -19.66
N LEU A 217 -4.77 19.84 -19.99
CA LEU A 217 -5.98 19.69 -20.81
C LEU A 217 -5.69 19.05 -22.17
N LEU A 218 -4.50 19.31 -22.76
CA LEU A 218 -4.09 18.72 -24.03
C LEU A 218 -3.75 17.23 -23.87
N TRP A 219 -2.95 16.87 -22.87
CA TRP A 219 -2.60 15.47 -22.60
C TRP A 219 -3.78 14.64 -22.07
N ASP A 220 -4.67 15.24 -21.29
CA ASP A 220 -5.89 14.60 -20.79
C ASP A 220 -6.88 14.36 -21.96
N ARG A 221 -6.90 15.20 -23.01
CA ARG A 221 -7.73 15.03 -24.23
C ARG A 221 -7.15 14.11 -25.31
N VAL A 222 -5.83 14.14 -25.55
CA VAL A 222 -5.19 13.41 -26.66
C VAL A 222 -4.80 11.98 -26.26
N ALA A 223 -4.38 11.77 -25.03
CA ALA A 223 -3.91 10.45 -24.59
C ALA A 223 -4.98 9.39 -24.27
N PRO A 224 -6.33 9.57 -24.33
CA PRO A 224 -7.26 8.42 -24.31
C PRO A 224 -6.97 7.41 -25.43
N ARG A 225 -6.51 7.88 -26.60
CA ARG A 225 -6.08 7.03 -27.72
C ARG A 225 -4.73 6.33 -27.47
N ILE A 226 -3.91 6.85 -26.56
CA ILE A 226 -2.55 6.38 -26.26
C ILE A 226 -2.53 5.51 -24.98
N TRP A 227 -3.41 5.80 -24.02
CA TRP A 227 -3.55 5.11 -22.74
C TRP A 227 -4.08 3.67 -22.87
N ASN A 228 -4.93 3.43 -23.87
CA ASN A 228 -5.44 2.09 -24.19
C ASN A 228 -4.41 1.21 -24.93
N LEU A 229 -3.23 1.72 -25.30
CA LEU A 229 -2.27 0.96 -26.12
C LEU A 229 -1.28 0.10 -25.33
N LYS A 230 -1.17 0.24 -24.00
CA LYS A 230 -0.59 -0.71 -23.03
C LYS A 230 -0.61 -0.06 -21.64
N ARG A 231 -1.04 -0.76 -20.58
CA ARG A 231 -0.93 -0.25 -19.20
C ARG A 231 0.56 -0.18 -18.82
N GLN A 232 1.15 1.01 -18.87
CA GLN A 232 2.60 1.20 -18.74
C GLN A 232 3.14 1.13 -17.30
N TYR A 233 2.28 1.28 -16.30
CA TYR A 233 2.72 1.37 -14.89
C TYR A 233 2.62 0.03 -14.20
N ARG A 234 3.70 -0.35 -13.52
CA ARG A 234 3.78 -1.59 -12.76
C ARG A 234 3.78 -1.30 -11.26
N THR A 235 3.50 -2.33 -10.48
CA THR A 235 3.57 -2.24 -9.02
C THR A 235 4.05 -3.56 -8.45
N ALA A 236 4.94 -3.51 -7.47
CA ALA A 236 5.49 -4.71 -6.83
C ALA A 236 4.42 -5.36 -5.93
N LEU A 237 4.75 -5.84 -4.73
CA LEU A 237 3.76 -6.46 -3.81
C LEU A 237 3.03 -5.42 -2.94
N THR A 238 2.87 -4.19 -3.45
CA THR A 238 2.05 -3.15 -2.80
C THR A 238 0.56 -3.54 -2.84
N ASP A 239 -0.26 -2.91 -1.99
CA ASP A 239 -1.69 -3.25 -1.94
C ASP A 239 -2.44 -2.73 -3.17
N ALA A 240 -2.17 -1.49 -3.60
CA ALA A 240 -2.87 -0.86 -4.72
C ALA A 240 -1.98 -0.01 -5.62
N ALA A 241 -1.09 0.83 -5.05
CA ALA A 241 -0.26 1.77 -5.80
C ALA A 241 1.24 1.64 -5.44
N PRO A 242 2.15 2.02 -6.35
CA PRO A 242 3.59 1.89 -6.14
C PRO A 242 4.15 2.89 -5.12
N LEU A 243 3.49 4.04 -4.92
CA LEU A 243 3.89 5.05 -3.94
C LEU A 243 2.76 5.33 -2.95
N HIS A 244 3.13 5.56 -1.70
CA HIS A 244 2.25 6.04 -0.64
C HIS A 244 2.83 7.30 0.00
N ILE A 245 2.07 8.38 -0.02
CA ILE A 245 2.47 9.72 0.45
C ILE A 245 1.68 10.09 1.69
N ILE A 246 2.34 10.63 2.71
CA ILE A 246 1.69 11.28 3.85
C ILE A 246 2.29 12.68 4.06
N THR A 247 1.65 13.50 4.89
CA THR A 247 2.18 14.81 5.29
C THR A 247 2.40 14.86 6.79
N SER A 248 3.42 15.59 7.25
CA SER A 248 3.69 15.74 8.67
C SER A 248 2.61 16.54 9.38
N GLU A 249 1.94 17.46 8.70
CA GLU A 249 0.85 18.24 9.27
C GLU A 249 -0.42 17.40 9.48
N SER A 250 -0.76 16.48 8.56
CA SER A 250 -1.85 15.52 8.79
C SER A 250 -1.52 14.54 9.93
N LEU A 251 -0.25 14.11 10.03
CA LEU A 251 0.19 13.25 11.11
C LEU A 251 0.12 13.96 12.47
N SER A 252 0.57 15.22 12.54
CA SER A 252 0.47 16.05 13.75
C SER A 252 -0.97 16.23 14.18
N ASN A 253 -1.87 16.55 13.23
CA ASN A 253 -3.29 16.67 13.55
C ASN A 253 -3.89 15.35 14.08
N LEU A 254 -3.43 14.20 13.55
CA LEU A 254 -3.85 12.90 14.07
C LEU A 254 -3.31 12.61 15.48
N CYS A 255 -2.10 13.06 15.81
CA CYS A 255 -1.56 13.00 17.18
C CYS A 255 -2.43 13.84 18.14
N ASP A 256 -2.85 15.04 17.75
CA ASP A 256 -3.75 15.89 18.54
C ASP A 256 -5.10 15.19 18.79
N LEU A 257 -5.68 14.60 17.75
CA LEU A 257 -6.90 13.78 17.85
C LEU A 257 -6.72 12.53 18.73
N SER A 258 -5.48 12.07 18.90
CA SER A 258 -5.09 11.00 19.81
C SER A 258 -4.78 11.50 21.22
N ARG A 259 -5.30 12.66 21.63
CA ARG A 259 -5.04 13.29 22.95
C ARG A 259 -3.55 13.58 23.16
N GLY A 260 -2.85 13.97 22.09
CA GLY A 260 -1.42 14.31 22.13
C GLY A 260 -0.47 13.12 22.16
N HIS A 261 -0.94 11.87 22.03
CA HIS A 261 -0.04 10.74 21.92
C HIS A 261 0.73 10.78 20.59
N ALA A 262 2.04 10.59 20.65
CA ALA A 262 2.87 10.52 19.47
C ALA A 262 2.55 9.28 18.62
N ILE A 263 2.32 9.49 17.33
CA ILE A 263 2.08 8.42 16.35
C ILE A 263 3.24 8.43 15.35
N ALA A 264 3.99 7.33 15.31
CA ALA A 264 5.09 7.15 14.36
C ALA A 264 4.55 7.04 12.91
N PRO A 265 5.10 7.78 11.93
CA PRO A 265 4.65 7.73 10.53
C PRO A 265 4.75 6.32 9.93
N GLU A 266 5.73 5.54 10.37
CA GLU A 266 6.00 4.17 9.94
C GLU A 266 4.82 3.22 10.16
N ARG A 267 3.94 3.52 11.13
CA ARG A 267 2.68 2.79 11.35
C ARG A 267 1.76 2.84 10.12
N PHE A 268 1.87 3.89 9.31
CA PHE A 268 1.12 4.05 8.06
C PHE A 268 1.82 3.44 6.85
N ARG A 269 3.07 3.03 7.01
CA ARG A 269 3.95 2.51 5.94
C ARG A 269 4.03 3.43 4.70
N PRO A 270 4.28 4.74 4.86
CA PRO A 270 4.49 5.66 3.74
C PRO A 270 5.82 5.37 3.05
N ASN A 271 5.90 5.71 1.76
CA ASN A 271 7.16 5.79 1.03
C ASN A 271 7.76 7.19 1.10
N ILE A 272 6.91 8.22 1.09
CA ILE A 272 7.33 9.63 1.08
C ILE A 272 6.53 10.38 2.14
N MET A 273 7.20 11.13 3.00
CA MET A 273 6.56 12.13 3.87
C MET A 273 6.92 13.53 3.40
N LEU A 274 5.91 14.37 3.27
CA LEU A 274 6.03 15.74 2.78
C LEU A 274 5.61 16.76 3.86
N SER A 275 6.04 18.02 3.71
CA SER A 275 5.63 19.12 4.60
C SER A 275 5.63 20.50 3.94
N GLY A 276 5.13 21.51 4.64
CA GLY A 276 4.87 22.84 4.10
C GLY A 276 3.43 22.99 3.58
N CYS A 277 2.49 22.27 4.19
CA CYS A 277 1.07 22.32 3.83
C CYS A 277 0.16 22.38 5.06
N LYS A 278 -1.16 22.51 4.84
CA LYS A 278 -2.13 22.38 5.93
C LYS A 278 -2.47 20.91 6.14
N ALA A 279 -2.87 20.55 7.37
CA ALA A 279 -3.39 19.21 7.64
C ALA A 279 -4.51 18.85 6.64
N TRP A 280 -4.44 17.62 6.12
CA TRP A 280 -5.35 17.00 5.15
C TRP A 280 -5.34 17.63 3.76
N GLU A 281 -4.42 18.56 3.50
CA GLU A 281 -4.38 19.27 2.23
C GLU A 281 -3.99 18.36 1.06
N GLU A 282 -3.25 17.29 1.33
CA GLU A 282 -2.81 16.31 0.34
C GLU A 282 -3.94 15.62 -0.42
N GLU A 283 -5.14 15.58 0.16
CA GLU A 283 -6.31 14.99 -0.49
C GLU A 283 -6.81 15.80 -1.70
N SER A 284 -6.50 17.10 -1.69
CA SER A 284 -6.83 18.03 -2.77
C SER A 284 -5.80 18.01 -3.90
N TRP A 285 -4.66 17.35 -3.69
CA TRP A 285 -3.58 17.33 -4.67
C TRP A 285 -3.94 16.42 -5.85
N LYS A 286 -3.47 16.84 -7.01
CA LYS A 286 -3.57 16.10 -8.26
C LYS A 286 -2.19 15.64 -8.70
N LEU A 287 -1.21 16.53 -8.62
CA LEU A 287 0.19 16.23 -8.94
C LEU A 287 1.12 16.83 -7.88
N VAL A 288 2.21 16.10 -7.66
CA VAL A 288 3.39 16.50 -6.91
C VAL A 288 4.56 16.52 -7.89
N GLU A 289 5.08 17.69 -8.22
CA GLU A 289 6.26 17.86 -9.07
C GLU A 289 7.50 17.94 -8.18
N VAL A 290 8.35 16.90 -8.20
CA VAL A 290 9.62 16.88 -7.49
C VAL A 290 10.66 17.59 -8.35
N ASP A 291 11.21 18.68 -7.82
CA ASP A 291 12.12 19.59 -8.52
C ASP A 291 13.34 18.85 -9.06
N GLY A 292 13.63 19.00 -10.36
CA GLY A 292 14.74 18.30 -11.02
C GLY A 292 14.60 16.78 -11.16
N VAL A 293 13.49 16.17 -10.72
CA VAL A 293 13.30 14.70 -10.73
C VAL A 293 12.14 14.28 -11.61
N GLY A 294 10.96 14.86 -11.43
CA GLY A 294 9.78 14.48 -12.22
C GLY A 294 8.47 14.62 -11.46
N ARG A 295 7.37 14.17 -12.10
CA ARG A 295 6.02 14.32 -11.56
C ARG A 295 5.48 13.02 -10.96
N ILE A 296 4.76 13.14 -9.86
CA ILE A 296 4.04 12.06 -9.18
C ILE A 296 2.56 12.42 -9.20
N ALA A 297 1.72 11.53 -9.73
CA ALA A 297 0.28 11.71 -9.77
C ALA A 297 -0.39 11.06 -8.58
N ILE A 298 -1.28 11.82 -7.94
CA ILE A 298 -2.10 11.37 -6.82
C ILE A 298 -3.31 10.64 -7.38
N THR A 299 -3.48 9.37 -7.01
CA THR A 299 -4.56 8.53 -7.55
C THR A 299 -5.78 8.56 -6.65
N SER A 300 -5.62 8.21 -5.37
CA SER A 300 -6.73 8.15 -4.42
C SER A 300 -6.24 8.29 -2.98
N ARG A 301 -7.18 8.57 -2.08
CA ARG A 301 -6.96 8.43 -0.64
C ARG A 301 -6.63 6.97 -0.30
N CYS A 302 -5.79 6.74 0.70
CA CYS A 302 -5.41 5.41 1.14
C CYS A 302 -6.35 4.93 2.27
N PRO A 303 -7.21 3.91 2.02
CA PRO A 303 -8.03 3.31 3.06
C PRO A 303 -7.14 2.61 4.09
N ARG A 304 -7.35 2.93 5.36
CA ARG A 304 -6.59 2.32 6.46
C ARG A 304 -7.31 1.08 6.96
N CYS A 305 -6.52 0.01 7.13
CA CYS A 305 -6.91 -1.15 7.93
C CYS A 305 -6.43 -0.97 9.37
N GLY A 306 -6.51 -2.02 10.18
CA GLY A 306 -6.00 -2.00 11.57
C GLY A 306 -4.47 -2.12 11.71
N VAL A 307 -3.69 -2.06 10.63
CA VAL A 307 -2.21 -2.10 10.70
C VAL A 307 -1.61 -0.92 11.47
N PRO A 308 -2.11 0.33 11.34
CA PRO A 308 -1.59 1.45 12.13
C PRO A 308 -1.83 1.33 13.65
N ASP A 309 -2.74 0.47 14.10
CA ASP A 309 -3.04 0.22 15.52
C ASP A 309 -2.02 -0.73 16.17
N VAL A 310 -0.84 -0.89 15.59
CA VAL A 310 0.13 -1.91 15.99
C VAL A 310 1.42 -1.24 16.36
N LYS A 311 1.98 -1.64 17.50
CA LYS A 311 3.26 -1.15 17.97
C LYS A 311 4.38 -1.74 17.11
N LEU A 312 5.28 -0.88 16.64
CA LEU A 312 6.35 -1.25 15.70
C LEU A 312 7.41 -2.15 16.36
N ASP A 313 7.64 -1.97 17.65
CA ASP A 313 8.63 -2.68 18.44
C ASP A 313 8.18 -4.08 18.87
N THR A 314 6.91 -4.22 19.26
CA THR A 314 6.37 -5.50 19.76
C THR A 314 5.60 -6.29 18.69
N GLY A 315 5.08 -5.64 17.66
CA GLY A 315 4.14 -6.26 16.72
C GLY A 315 2.78 -6.57 17.34
N GLU A 316 2.49 -6.06 18.54
CA GLU A 316 1.21 -6.23 19.21
C GLU A 316 0.27 -5.06 18.93
N ARG A 317 -1.03 -5.31 19.07
CA ARG A 317 -2.02 -4.26 18.97
C ARG A 317 -1.85 -3.27 20.11
N ASP A 318 -1.72 -2.00 19.75
CA ASP A 318 -1.64 -0.89 20.66
C ASP A 318 -3.01 -0.65 21.32
N ARG A 319 -3.04 -0.71 22.66
CA ARG A 319 -4.27 -0.51 23.44
C ARG A 319 -4.49 0.96 23.78
N GLU A 320 -3.45 1.77 23.75
CA GLU A 320 -3.49 3.18 24.11
C GLU A 320 -3.75 4.05 22.87
N VAL A 321 -3.04 3.76 21.78
CA VAL A 321 -3.06 4.57 20.57
C VAL A 321 -3.51 3.72 19.39
N GLN A 322 -4.76 3.92 18.94
CA GLN A 322 -5.35 3.21 17.80
C GLN A 322 -5.70 4.17 16.67
N PRO A 323 -4.73 4.54 15.81
CA PRO A 323 -4.95 5.55 14.78
C PRO A 323 -6.09 5.20 13.83
N SER A 324 -6.24 3.92 13.45
CA SER A 324 -7.33 3.52 12.54
C SER A 324 -8.71 3.68 13.17
N THR A 325 -8.83 3.45 14.48
CA THR A 325 -10.07 3.68 15.25
C THR A 325 -10.37 5.16 15.39
N ILE A 326 -9.35 6.00 15.59
CA ILE A 326 -9.50 7.46 15.65
C ILE A 326 -9.95 7.99 14.29
N LEU A 327 -9.26 7.61 13.21
CA LEU A 327 -9.61 8.00 11.84
C LEU A 327 -11.03 7.55 11.48
N LYS A 328 -11.50 6.40 11.97
CA LYS A 328 -12.87 5.96 11.70
C LYS A 328 -13.94 6.91 12.27
N LYS A 329 -13.59 7.68 13.31
CA LYS A 329 -14.50 8.68 13.90
C LYS A 329 -14.42 10.03 13.21
N PHE A 330 -13.23 10.43 12.77
CA PHE A 330 -12.97 11.82 12.37
C PHE A 330 -12.70 12.00 10.88
N HIS A 331 -12.27 10.95 10.17
CA HIS A 331 -11.77 11.07 8.80
C HIS A 331 -12.02 9.79 7.99
N THR A 332 -13.26 9.66 7.50
CA THR A 332 -13.72 8.53 6.69
C THR A 332 -14.10 8.93 5.26
N THR A 333 -14.25 7.93 4.40
CA THR A 333 -14.97 8.11 3.12
C THR A 333 -16.45 8.32 3.35
N ASP A 334 -17.08 8.93 2.35
CA ASP A 334 -18.51 8.79 2.16
C ASP A 334 -18.87 7.29 2.16
N PRO A 335 -19.90 6.86 2.91
CA PRO A 335 -20.30 5.47 2.94
C PRO A 335 -20.71 5.00 1.54
N SER A 336 -20.13 3.89 1.07
CA SER A 336 -20.61 3.22 -0.14
C SER A 336 -21.40 1.95 0.22
N PRO A 337 -22.41 1.57 -0.58
CA PRO A 337 -23.14 0.31 -0.36
C PRO A 337 -22.23 -0.92 -0.37
N GLU A 338 -21.18 -0.90 -1.19
CA GLU A 338 -20.24 -2.01 -1.36
C GLU A 338 -19.17 -2.08 -0.27
N TRP A 339 -18.65 -0.93 0.19
CA TRP A 339 -17.44 -0.88 1.01
C TRP A 339 -17.63 -0.27 2.40
N GLY A 340 -18.80 0.30 2.68
CA GLY A 340 -19.08 1.07 3.89
C GLY A 340 -18.27 2.35 3.96
N ASP A 341 -18.18 2.91 5.16
CA ASP A 341 -17.23 3.97 5.50
C ASP A 341 -15.84 3.36 5.80
N ARG A 342 -14.77 4.01 5.34
CA ARG A 342 -13.40 3.57 5.59
C ARG A 342 -12.57 4.69 6.17
N PRO A 343 -11.80 4.46 7.25
CA PRO A 343 -10.84 5.44 7.72
C PRO A 343 -9.81 5.71 6.62
N MET A 344 -9.45 6.96 6.41
CA MET A 344 -8.53 7.39 5.36
C MET A 344 -7.30 8.04 5.97
N PHE A 345 -6.11 7.76 5.44
CA PHE A 345 -4.90 8.51 5.81
C PHE A 345 -3.81 8.29 4.77
N GLY A 346 -3.27 9.39 4.24
CA GLY A 346 -2.29 9.36 3.16
C GLY A 346 -2.91 9.12 1.79
N MET A 347 -2.07 9.28 0.77
CA MET A 347 -2.44 9.28 -0.64
C MET A 347 -1.68 8.18 -1.38
N TRP A 348 -2.40 7.36 -2.12
CA TRP A 348 -1.82 6.49 -3.13
C TRP A 348 -1.40 7.32 -4.33
N ALA A 349 -0.25 6.97 -4.92
CA ALA A 349 0.34 7.73 -5.99
C ALA A 349 1.13 6.86 -6.98
N ILE A 350 1.32 7.38 -8.19
CA ILE A 350 2.07 6.76 -9.29
C ILE A 350 3.09 7.79 -9.79
N HIS A 351 4.34 7.37 -9.98
CA HIS A 351 5.37 8.19 -10.60
C HIS A 351 5.16 8.25 -12.12
N LEU A 352 5.40 9.42 -12.72
CA LEU A 352 5.30 9.66 -14.18
C LEU A 352 6.69 9.78 -14.84
N PHE A 353 7.71 9.21 -14.20
CA PHE A 353 9.10 9.22 -14.62
C PHE A 353 9.79 7.94 -14.14
N GLN A 354 10.93 7.57 -14.73
CA GLN A 354 11.73 6.42 -14.33
C GLN A 354 13.22 6.77 -14.47
N GLY A 355 14.08 6.12 -13.70
CA GLY A 355 15.54 6.27 -13.76
C GLY A 355 16.10 7.46 -12.98
N ASN A 356 15.24 8.31 -12.39
CA ASN A 356 15.68 9.43 -11.57
C ASN A 356 15.59 9.09 -10.07
N ARG A 357 16.46 9.72 -9.28
CA ARG A 357 16.56 9.52 -7.84
C ARG A 357 15.88 10.66 -7.10
N ILE A 358 15.07 10.33 -6.09
CA ILE A 358 14.54 11.30 -5.12
C ILE A 358 15.47 11.32 -3.92
N HIS A 359 15.86 12.51 -3.47
CA HIS A 359 16.60 12.77 -2.23
C HIS A 359 15.75 13.62 -1.29
N PHE A 360 15.66 13.27 -0.01
CA PHE A 360 14.85 14.06 0.93
C PHE A 360 15.49 15.40 1.29
N THR A 361 16.81 15.48 1.34
CA THR A 361 17.54 16.71 1.71
C THR A 361 17.56 17.76 0.60
N TYR A 362 17.69 17.32 -0.65
CA TYR A 362 17.98 18.22 -1.78
C TYR A 362 16.73 18.65 -2.55
N HIS A 363 15.72 17.78 -2.66
CA HIS A 363 14.59 18.07 -3.52
C HIS A 363 13.44 18.73 -2.78
N ARG A 364 12.83 19.67 -3.50
CA ARG A 364 11.57 20.31 -3.12
C ARG A 364 10.47 19.75 -4.02
N ALA A 365 9.24 19.81 -3.53
CA ALA A 365 8.07 19.43 -4.28
C ALA A 365 7.17 20.65 -4.53
N PHE A 366 6.47 20.64 -5.66
CA PHE A 366 5.47 21.65 -6.02
C PHE A 366 4.13 20.99 -6.26
N ILE A 367 3.07 21.62 -5.77
CA ILE A 367 1.72 21.05 -5.84
C ILE A 367 0.88 21.66 -6.94
N GLN A 368 0.25 20.79 -7.72
CA GLN A 368 -0.93 21.13 -8.51
C GLN A 368 -2.19 20.56 -7.85
N ARG A 369 -3.18 21.42 -7.60
CA ARG A 369 -4.43 21.06 -6.94
C ARG A 369 -5.53 20.70 -7.93
N LYS A 370 -6.51 19.90 -7.48
CA LYS A 370 -7.78 19.69 -8.19
C LYS A 370 -8.51 21.03 -8.31
N ARG A 371 -9.10 21.33 -9.47
CA ARG A 371 -10.00 22.48 -9.59
C ARG A 371 -11.19 22.24 -8.66
N ARG A 372 -11.55 23.22 -7.82
CA ARG A 372 -12.83 23.19 -7.12
C ARG A 372 -13.91 23.15 -8.20
N LEU A 373 -14.64 22.04 -8.30
CA LEU A 373 -15.97 22.10 -8.90
C LEU A 373 -16.77 23.10 -8.05
N ALA A 374 -17.33 24.12 -8.69
CA ALA A 374 -18.10 25.14 -8.00
C ALA A 374 -19.19 24.45 -7.16
N ASN A 375 -19.16 24.71 -5.85
CA ASN A 375 -20.20 24.44 -4.86
C ASN A 375 -20.96 23.11 -5.00
N VAL A 376 -20.35 22.02 -4.51
CA VAL A 376 -21.15 20.98 -3.84
C VAL A 376 -21.14 21.35 -2.37
N THR A 377 -22.23 21.95 -1.90
CA THR A 377 -22.47 22.24 -0.49
C THR A 377 -22.52 20.91 0.26
N ILE A 378 -21.43 20.53 0.91
CA ILE A 378 -21.43 19.40 1.85
C ILE A 378 -22.21 19.89 3.08
N PRO A 379 -23.36 19.30 3.43
CA PRO A 379 -24.09 19.72 4.62
C PRO A 379 -23.23 19.41 5.85
N ARG A 380 -23.01 20.43 6.69
CA ARG A 380 -22.37 20.23 8.00
C ARG A 380 -23.28 19.30 8.83
N PRO A 381 -22.73 18.27 9.50
CA PRO A 381 -23.52 17.49 10.44
C PRO A 381 -23.99 18.41 11.59
N ARG A 382 -25.27 18.27 11.95
CA ARG A 382 -25.89 18.95 13.10
C ARG A 382 -25.37 18.40 14.42
#